data_AF-A0A3R6FX02-F1
#
_entry.id   AF-A0A3R6FX02-F1
#
_cell.length_a   1.000
_cell.length_b   1.000
_cell.length_c   1.000
_cell.angle_alpha   90.00
_cell.angle_beta   90.00
_cell.angle_gamma   90.00
#
_symmetry.space_group_name_H-M   'P 1'
#
loop_
_entity.id
_entity.type
_entity.pdbx_description
1 polymer ?
#
loop_
_entity_poly.entity_id
_entity_poly.type
_entity_poly.pdbx_seq_one_letter_code
_entity_poly.pdbx_strand_id
1 'polypeptide(L)'
;MEKNMDTNFDFNKTEKFDISKVGKQMPYSTPDDFFKDMEANILNAVKDDTPQPVRIEPKKRPLMKVIWTAAIAVAASVAVLLVLNIDFSASSSQPSQVNNGIQEVDQAFAQLSSADQAYLLSVYQEDVFLNN
;
A
#
# COMPACT_ATOMS: atom_id res chain seq x y z
N MET A 1 -65.69 -28.04 -15.05
CA MET A 1 -65.77 -26.93 -16.01
C MET A 1 -64.46 -26.90 -16.78
N GLU A 2 -64.41 -27.55 -17.95
CA GLU A 2 -63.26 -27.46 -18.85
C GLU A 2 -63.32 -26.12 -19.59
N LYS A 3 -62.26 -25.33 -19.48
CA LYS A 3 -62.09 -24.06 -20.20
C LYS A 3 -61.34 -24.36 -21.49
N ASN A 4 -62.04 -24.32 -22.61
CA ASN A 4 -61.43 -24.39 -23.94
C ASN A 4 -60.48 -23.19 -24.10
N MET A 5 -59.20 -23.45 -24.33
CA MET A 5 -58.22 -22.41 -24.66
C MET A 5 -58.05 -22.38 -26.17
N ASP A 6 -58.38 -21.25 -26.79
CA ASP A 6 -58.14 -21.02 -28.20
C ASP A 6 -56.63 -20.91 -28.46
N THR A 7 -56.04 -21.95 -29.06
CA THR A 7 -54.57 -22.05 -29.30
C THR A 7 -54.11 -21.41 -30.60
N ASN A 8 -54.90 -20.51 -31.21
CA ASN A 8 -54.54 -19.92 -32.50
C ASN A 8 -53.91 -18.53 -32.31
N PHE A 9 -52.62 -18.53 -31.96
CA PHE A 9 -51.80 -17.31 -31.94
C PHE A 9 -51.25 -17.04 -33.34
N ASP A 10 -51.86 -16.07 -34.04
CA ASP A 10 -51.41 -15.65 -35.37
C ASP A 10 -50.31 -14.58 -35.27
N PHE A 11 -49.06 -15.01 -35.48
CA PHE A 11 -47.88 -14.14 -35.49
C PHE A 11 -47.95 -13.05 -36.56
N ASN A 12 -48.77 -13.20 -37.61
CA ASN A 12 -48.88 -12.21 -38.69
C ASN A 12 -49.76 -11.01 -38.33
N LYS A 13 -50.53 -11.10 -37.24
CA LYS A 13 -51.39 -10.01 -36.75
C LYS A 13 -50.77 -9.21 -35.60
N THR A 14 -49.54 -9.54 -35.20
CA THR A 14 -48.86 -8.88 -34.08
C THR A 14 -48.15 -7.62 -34.60
N GLU A 15 -48.45 -6.46 -34.02
CA GLU A 15 -47.75 -5.20 -34.34
C GLU A 15 -46.24 -5.40 -34.23
N LYS A 16 -45.49 -4.94 -35.24
CA LYS A 16 -44.04 -5.15 -35.34
C LYS A 16 -43.35 -4.54 -34.10
N PHE A 17 -42.55 -5.36 -33.41
CA PHE A 17 -41.75 -4.91 -32.28
C PHE A 17 -40.76 -3.82 -32.74
N ASP A 18 -40.91 -2.62 -32.19
CA ASP A 18 -40.06 -1.48 -32.51
C ASP A 18 -38.98 -1.33 -31.44
N ILE A 19 -37.76 -1.77 -31.76
CA ILE A 19 -36.59 -1.69 -30.88
C ILE A 19 -36.26 -0.23 -30.52
N SER A 20 -36.69 0.75 -31.33
CA SER A 20 -36.50 2.16 -31.00
C SER A 20 -37.39 2.66 -29.85
N LYS A 21 -38.49 1.93 -29.54
CA LYS A 21 -39.35 2.16 -28.38
C LYS A 21 -38.87 1.46 -27.11
N VAL A 22 -37.91 0.54 -27.22
CA VAL A 22 -37.21 -0.06 -26.08
C VAL A 22 -36.21 1.00 -25.60
N GLY A 23 -36.72 1.97 -24.85
CA GLY A 23 -36.00 3.20 -24.52
C GLY A 23 -34.59 2.95 -24.00
N LYS A 24 -33.67 3.88 -24.32
CA LYS A 24 -32.30 3.96 -23.75
C LYS A 24 -32.33 4.39 -22.29
N GLN A 25 -33.32 3.92 -21.54
CA GLN A 25 -33.52 4.28 -20.16
C GLN A 25 -32.51 3.50 -19.33
N MET A 26 -31.69 4.22 -18.57
CA MET A 26 -30.80 3.61 -17.61
C MET A 26 -31.64 2.83 -16.59
N PRO A 27 -31.38 1.52 -16.38
CA PRO A 27 -32.19 0.69 -15.47
C PRO A 27 -32.11 1.17 -14.01
N TYR A 28 -31.10 2.00 -13.69
CA TYR A 28 -30.94 2.63 -12.40
C TYR A 28 -30.69 4.12 -12.58
N SER A 29 -31.34 4.92 -11.75
CA SER A 29 -31.10 6.35 -11.64
C SER A 29 -30.74 6.67 -10.20
N THR A 30 -29.76 7.53 -10.00
CA THR A 30 -29.47 8.07 -8.67
C THR A 30 -30.53 9.11 -8.31
N PRO A 31 -31.00 9.15 -7.05
CA PRO A 31 -31.82 10.24 -6.55
C PRO A 31 -31.10 11.58 -6.70
N ASP A 32 -31.87 12.64 -6.84
CA ASP A 32 -31.35 14.00 -6.79
C ASP A 32 -30.60 14.20 -5.46
N ASP A 33 -29.47 14.92 -5.51
CA ASP A 33 -28.63 15.29 -4.36
C ASP A 33 -27.96 14.15 -3.57
N PHE A 34 -28.04 12.89 -4.01
CA PHE A 34 -27.39 11.73 -3.36
C PHE A 34 -25.93 11.97 -2.95
N PHE A 35 -25.11 12.52 -3.85
CA PHE A 35 -23.70 12.78 -3.58
C PHE A 35 -23.48 13.95 -2.61
N LYS A 36 -24.36 14.95 -2.64
CA LYS A 36 -24.28 16.11 -1.73
C LYS A 36 -24.61 15.69 -0.30
N ASP A 37 -25.64 14.86 -0.14
CA ASP A 37 -26.05 14.33 1.16
C ASP A 37 -24.97 13.41 1.75
N MET A 38 -24.35 12.57 0.90
CA MET A 38 -23.23 11.73 1.31
C MET A 38 -22.05 12.57 1.80
N GLU A 39 -21.66 13.60 1.05
CA GLU A 39 -20.57 14.51 1.41
C GLU A 39 -20.85 15.21 2.75
N ALA A 40 -22.05 15.78 2.90
CA ALA A 40 -22.45 16.46 4.12
C ALA A 40 -22.43 15.52 5.33
N ASN A 41 -22.88 14.27 5.15
CA ASN A 41 -22.90 13.27 6.21
C ASN A 41 -21.47 12.86 6.64
N ILE A 42 -20.57 12.61 5.68
CA ILE A 42 -19.17 12.29 5.98
C ILE A 42 -18.48 13.46 6.69
N LEU A 43 -18.66 14.68 6.17
CA LEU A 43 -18.04 15.86 6.76
C LEU A 43 -18.55 16.09 8.19
N ASN A 44 -19.85 15.89 8.44
CA ASN A 44 -20.40 15.97 9.80
C ASN A 44 -19.85 14.88 10.72
N ALA A 45 -19.70 13.65 10.23
CA ALA A 45 -19.16 12.55 11.03
C ALA A 45 -17.69 12.80 11.45
N VAL A 46 -16.90 13.47 10.60
CA VAL A 46 -15.47 13.73 10.87
C VAL A 46 -15.21 15.06 11.61
N LYS A 47 -16.19 15.97 11.67
CA LYS A 47 -16.03 17.28 12.35
C LYS A 47 -15.66 17.17 13.82
N ASP A 48 -16.21 16.19 14.53
CA ASP A 48 -15.98 16.02 15.97
C ASP A 48 -14.75 15.14 16.28
N ASP A 49 -14.23 14.43 15.29
CA ASP A 49 -12.95 13.72 15.34
C ASP A 49 -11.79 14.70 15.15
N THR A 50 -11.66 15.64 16.10
CA THR A 50 -10.44 16.46 16.19
C THR A 50 -9.27 15.52 16.50
N PRO A 51 -8.26 15.37 15.63
CA PRO A 51 -7.09 14.58 15.95
C PRO A 51 -6.43 15.20 17.18
N GLN A 52 -6.43 14.47 18.30
CA GLN A 52 -5.78 14.95 19.51
C GLN A 52 -4.30 15.17 19.18
N PRO A 53 -3.76 16.39 19.33
CA PRO A 53 -2.35 16.62 19.08
C PRO A 53 -1.56 15.83 20.12
N VAL A 54 -0.85 14.79 19.68
CA VAL A 54 0.12 14.08 20.51
C VAL A 54 1.17 15.10 20.92
N ARG A 55 1.10 15.57 22.17
CA ARG A 55 2.06 16.52 22.74
C ARG A 55 3.41 15.84 22.88
N ILE A 56 4.25 15.95 21.85
CA ILE A 56 5.66 15.57 21.95
C ILE A 56 6.39 16.78 22.56
N GLU A 57 6.68 16.73 23.86
CA GLU A 57 7.48 17.76 24.50
C GLU A 57 8.92 17.77 23.95
N PRO A 58 9.43 18.90 23.44
CA PRO A 58 10.80 18.97 22.94
C PRO A 58 11.80 19.00 24.11
N LYS A 59 12.49 17.87 24.33
CA LYS A 59 13.59 17.76 25.29
C LYS A 59 14.78 18.63 24.85
N LYS A 60 15.00 19.76 25.52
CA LYS A 60 16.14 20.67 25.29
C LYS A 60 17.47 19.95 25.55
N ARG A 61 18.31 19.80 24.52
CA ARG A 61 19.69 19.30 24.64
C ARG A 61 20.69 20.47 24.65
N PRO A 62 21.75 20.46 25.48
CA PRO A 62 22.66 21.59 25.62
C PRO A 62 23.64 21.70 24.43
N LEU A 63 23.72 22.89 23.84
CA LEU A 63 24.51 23.28 22.65
C LEU A 63 26.04 23.34 22.86
N MET A 64 26.59 22.72 23.90
CA MET A 64 28.00 22.93 24.28
C MET A 64 29.02 22.11 23.47
N LYS A 65 28.59 21.24 22.55
CA LYS A 65 29.47 20.27 21.85
C LYS A 65 30.00 20.70 20.47
N VAL A 66 29.61 21.87 19.94
CA VAL A 66 29.88 22.21 18.52
C VAL A 66 31.29 22.81 18.28
N ILE A 67 32.02 23.20 19.33
CA ILE A 67 33.28 23.95 19.15
C ILE A 67 34.49 23.03 18.85
N TRP A 68 34.43 21.72 19.14
CA TRP A 68 35.58 20.82 18.98
C TRP A 68 35.74 20.19 17.58
N THR A 69 34.78 20.34 16.66
CA THR A 69 34.78 19.61 15.37
C THR A 69 35.48 20.31 14.20
N ALA A 70 35.96 21.55 14.37
CA ALA A 70 36.54 22.32 13.25
C ALA A 70 38.00 21.94 12.89
N ALA A 71 38.74 21.24 13.76
CA ALA A 71 40.16 21.00 13.57
C ALA A 71 40.52 19.78 12.69
N ILE A 72 39.56 18.95 12.28
CA ILE A 72 39.82 17.69 11.55
C ILE A 72 39.66 17.83 10.01
N ALA A 73 39.21 18.99 9.51
CA ALA A 73 38.83 19.15 8.10
C ALA A 73 40.00 19.17 7.09
N VAL A 74 41.26 19.28 7.51
CA VAL A 74 42.40 19.44 6.57
C VAL A 74 43.02 18.10 6.15
N ALA A 75 42.93 17.02 6.94
CA ALA A 75 43.57 15.74 6.60
C ALA A 75 42.76 14.88 5.60
N ALA A 76 41.43 14.97 5.59
CA ALA A 76 40.57 14.11 4.74
C ALA A 76 40.68 14.44 3.23
N SER A 77 41.04 15.69 2.87
CA SER A 77 41.08 16.13 1.46
C SER A 77 42.12 15.35 0.63
N VAL A 78 43.25 14.98 1.24
CA VAL A 78 44.32 14.22 0.57
C VAL A 78 43.91 12.75 0.34
N ALA A 79 43.18 12.14 1.28
CA ALA A 79 42.68 10.78 1.13
C ALA A 79 41.63 10.67 0.00
N VAL A 80 40.72 11.63 -0.12
CA VAL A 80 39.69 11.64 -1.17
C VAL A 80 40.30 11.73 -2.58
N LEU A 81 41.35 12.55 -2.76
CA LEU A 81 42.06 12.66 -4.06
C LEU A 81 42.83 11.39 -4.45
N LEU A 82 43.34 10.64 -3.47
CA LEU A 82 44.03 9.36 -3.69
C LEU A 82 43.04 8.24 -4.04
N VAL A 83 41.91 8.16 -3.33
CA VAL A 83 40.83 7.21 -3.60
C VAL A 83 40.29 7.38 -5.02
N LEU A 84 40.00 8.63 -5.45
CA LEU A 84 39.50 8.90 -6.81
C LEU A 84 40.50 8.55 -7.93
N ASN A 85 41.82 8.71 -7.71
CA ASN A 85 42.83 8.34 -8.70
C ASN A 85 43.08 6.82 -8.78
N ILE A 86 42.91 6.10 -7.67
CA ILE A 86 43.06 4.64 -7.61
C ILE A 86 41.81 3.95 -8.18
N ASP A 87 40.60 4.41 -7.84
CA ASP A 87 39.33 3.80 -8.26
C ASP A 87 39.08 3.89 -9.78
N PHE A 88 39.62 4.92 -10.46
CA PHE A 88 39.53 5.02 -11.93
C PHE A 88 40.48 4.04 -12.65
N SER A 89 41.59 3.67 -12.02
CA SER A 89 42.53 2.67 -12.55
C SER A 89 42.17 1.24 -12.11
N ALA A 90 41.46 1.11 -10.98
CA ALA A 90 41.00 -0.14 -10.40
C ALA A 90 39.48 -0.29 -10.52
N SER A 91 38.90 0.05 -11.68
CA SER A 91 37.57 -0.43 -12.12
C SER A 91 37.59 -1.94 -12.37
N SER A 92 38.06 -2.68 -11.37
CA SER A 92 38.18 -4.12 -11.27
C SER A 92 37.63 -4.48 -9.89
N SER A 93 36.32 -4.74 -9.88
CA SER A 93 35.59 -5.57 -8.91
C SER A 93 35.50 -5.09 -7.45
N GLN A 94 34.35 -4.54 -7.05
CA GLN A 94 33.78 -4.85 -5.74
C GLN A 94 32.24 -4.65 -5.69
N PRO A 95 31.44 -5.71 -5.42
CA PRO A 95 30.00 -5.58 -5.23
C PRO A 95 29.60 -5.51 -3.75
N SER A 96 28.65 -4.60 -3.48
CA SER A 96 27.41 -4.84 -2.72
C SER A 96 27.44 -4.88 -1.17
N GLN A 97 27.04 -3.75 -0.60
CA GLN A 97 26.53 -3.54 0.76
C GLN A 97 25.11 -4.17 0.96
N VAL A 98 24.89 -5.38 0.44
CA VAL A 98 23.58 -6.10 0.48
C VAL A 98 23.60 -7.30 1.44
N ASN A 99 24.78 -7.75 1.88
CA ASN A 99 24.90 -9.01 2.63
C ASN A 99 24.54 -8.94 4.13
N ASN A 100 24.41 -7.76 4.73
CA ASN A 100 24.23 -7.66 6.19
C ASN A 100 22.79 -8.00 6.65
N GLY A 101 21.76 -7.64 5.88
CA GLY A 101 20.37 -7.78 6.32
C GLY A 101 19.92 -9.24 6.47
N ILE A 102 20.33 -10.14 5.57
CA ILE A 102 19.96 -11.55 5.65
C ILE A 102 20.70 -12.26 6.79
N GLN A 103 21.98 -11.91 7.01
CA GLN A 103 22.78 -12.50 8.07
C GLN A 103 22.28 -12.13 9.47
N GLU A 104 21.82 -10.88 9.66
CA GLU A 104 21.22 -10.42 10.90
C GLU A 104 19.89 -11.14 11.21
N VAL A 105 19.08 -11.39 10.17
CA VAL A 105 17.81 -12.13 10.30
C VAL A 105 18.06 -13.59 10.69
N ASP A 106 19.02 -14.26 10.06
CA ASP A 106 19.39 -15.64 10.40
C ASP A 106 19.87 -15.76 11.85
N GLN A 107 20.67 -14.78 12.31
CA GLN A 107 21.15 -14.75 13.68
C GLN A 107 20.02 -14.52 14.69
N ALA A 108 19.07 -13.62 14.41
CA ALA A 108 17.92 -13.38 15.27
C ALA A 108 17.00 -14.61 15.35
N PHE A 109 16.83 -15.34 14.25
CA PHE A 109 16.04 -16.56 14.20
C PHE A 109 16.67 -17.68 15.06
N ALA A 110 17.99 -17.85 15.00
CA ALA A 110 18.70 -18.84 15.80
C ALA A 110 18.66 -18.56 17.32
N GLN A 111 18.40 -17.32 17.73
CA GLN A 111 18.27 -16.94 19.16
C GLN A 111 16.89 -17.26 19.76
N LEU A 112 15.90 -17.61 18.94
CA LEU A 112 14.57 -18.00 19.41
C LEU A 112 14.59 -19.40 20.03
N SER A 113 13.62 -19.69 20.90
CA SER A 113 13.42 -21.05 21.40
C SER A 113 12.99 -22.00 20.28
N SER A 114 13.26 -23.30 20.41
CA SER A 114 12.85 -24.28 19.39
C SER A 114 11.34 -24.29 19.13
N ALA A 115 10.53 -23.97 20.15
CA ALA A 115 9.08 -23.85 20.00
C ALA A 115 8.70 -22.61 19.18
N ASP A 116 9.35 -21.47 19.42
CA ASP A 116 9.08 -20.22 18.71
C ASP A 116 9.54 -20.29 17.25
N GLN A 117 10.66 -20.96 16.98
CA GLN A 117 11.13 -21.22 15.61
C GLN A 117 10.09 -22.03 14.81
N ALA A 118 9.55 -23.10 15.42
CA ALA A 118 8.54 -23.94 14.78
C ALA A 118 7.23 -23.18 14.55
N TYR A 119 6.81 -22.34 15.50
CA TYR A 119 5.62 -21.51 15.39
C TYR A 119 5.72 -20.49 14.24
N LEU A 120 6.84 -19.78 14.12
CA LEU A 120 7.04 -18.85 13.01
C LEU A 120 7.00 -19.57 11.67
N LEU A 121 7.61 -20.75 11.58
CA LEU A 121 7.60 -21.54 10.35
C LEU A 121 6.19 -22.04 9.99
N SER A 122 5.38 -22.45 10.98
CA SER A 122 4.00 -22.90 10.74
C SER A 122 3.08 -21.77 10.30
N VAL A 123 3.25 -20.56 10.83
CA VAL A 123 2.44 -19.39 10.43
C VAL A 123 2.62 -19.07 8.94
N TYR A 124 3.85 -19.16 8.42
CA TYR A 124 4.10 -18.97 6.98
C TYR A 124 3.59 -20.15 6.13
N GLN A 125 3.65 -21.38 6.63
CA GLN A 125 3.13 -22.55 5.91
C GLN A 125 1.60 -22.58 5.83
N GLU A 126 0.92 -21.98 6.80
CA GLU A 126 -0.54 -21.87 6.84
C GLU A 126 -1.06 -20.66 6.03
N ASP A 127 -0.15 -19.84 5.47
CA ASP A 127 -0.53 -18.71 4.64
C ASP A 127 -1.02 -19.16 3.24
N VAL A 128 -2.23 -18.74 2.90
CA VAL A 128 -2.97 -19.10 1.68
C VAL A 128 -2.24 -18.62 0.41
N PHE A 129 -1.31 -17.66 0.53
CA PHE A 129 -0.55 -17.10 -0.59
C PHE A 129 0.62 -17.98 -1.07
N LEU A 130 1.07 -18.95 -0.27
CA LEU A 130 2.23 -19.80 -0.61
C LEU A 130 1.84 -21.20 -1.11
N ASN A 131 0.55 -21.55 -1.08
CA ASN A 131 0.05 -22.88 -1.41
C ASN A 131 -0.78 -22.88 -2.71
N ASN A 132 -0.14 -22.55 -3.84
CA ASN A 132 -0.70 -22.68 -5.19
C ASN A 132 0.27 -23.42 -6.13
#